data_AF-A0AAU8IDR6-F1
#
_entry.id   AF-A0AAU8IDR6-F1
#
_cell.length_a   1.000
_cell.length_b   1.000
_cell.length_c   1.000
_cell.angle_alpha   90.00
_cell.angle_beta   90.00
_cell.angle_gamma   90.00
#
_symmetry.space_group_name_H-M   'P 1'
#
loop_
_entity.id
_entity.type
_entity.pdbx_description
1 polymer ?
#
loop_
_entity_poly.entity_id
_entity_poly.type
_entity_poly.pdbx_seq_one_letter_code
_entity_poly.pdbx_strand_id
1 'polypeptide(L)'
;MSAESDEQSPDRLRSAITGEWNAMACYEILMNQTMNERERQQIAEIRRDEMHHFQVFSSLYSQLTGETFRPQLTPNLSEYVS
;
A
#
# COMPACT_ATOMS: atom_id res chain seq x y z
N MET A 1 -21.05 -26.90 11.10
CA MET A 1 -20.14 -25.92 11.73
C MET A 1 -18.73 -26.41 11.51
N SER A 2 -18.05 -25.84 10.53
CA SER A 2 -16.61 -25.97 10.36
C SER A 2 -16.10 -24.55 10.15
N ALA A 3 -15.89 -23.87 11.28
CA ALA A 3 -15.06 -22.69 11.34
C ALA A 3 -13.59 -23.15 11.27
N GLU A 4 -12.71 -22.30 10.75
CA GLU A 4 -11.25 -22.46 10.57
C GLU A 4 -10.78 -22.83 9.14
N SER A 5 -10.89 -21.85 8.22
CA SER A 5 -9.93 -21.73 7.11
C SER A 5 -9.75 -20.29 6.57
N ASP A 6 -10.40 -19.29 7.16
CA ASP A 6 -10.56 -17.96 6.55
C ASP A 6 -9.57 -16.88 7.01
N GLU A 7 -8.47 -17.24 7.66
CA GLU A 7 -7.50 -16.25 8.16
C GLU A 7 -6.36 -15.95 7.18
N GLN A 8 -6.12 -16.80 6.18
CA GLN A 8 -5.03 -16.66 5.20
C GLN A 8 -5.50 -16.72 3.74
N SER A 9 -6.48 -15.89 3.36
CA SER A 9 -6.86 -15.81 1.95
C SER A 9 -5.90 -14.89 1.15
N PRO A 10 -5.45 -15.29 -0.05
CA PRO A 10 -4.68 -14.44 -0.95
C PRO A 10 -5.36 -13.09 -1.26
N ASP A 11 -6.68 -13.03 -1.16
CA ASP A 11 -7.45 -11.80 -1.36
C ASP A 11 -7.19 -10.75 -0.28
N ARG A 12 -6.97 -11.15 0.98
CA ARG A 12 -6.56 -10.20 2.04
C ARG A 12 -5.20 -9.58 1.75
N LEU A 13 -4.27 -10.36 1.18
CA LEU A 13 -2.97 -9.83 0.75
C LEU A 13 -3.12 -8.87 -0.42
N ARG A 14 -3.99 -9.16 -1.39
CA ARG A 14 -4.29 -8.21 -2.49
C ARG A 14 -4.86 -6.90 -1.95
N SER A 15 -5.77 -6.96 -0.98
CA SER A 15 -6.31 -5.77 -0.31
C SER A 15 -5.24 -5.00 0.45
N ALA A 16 -4.37 -5.69 1.20
CA ALA A 16 -3.25 -5.06 1.91
C ALA A 16 -2.28 -4.37 0.94
N ILE A 17 -1.83 -5.07 -0.11
CA ILE A 17 -0.93 -4.51 -1.15
C ILE A 17 -1.55 -3.27 -1.80
N THR A 18 -2.86 -3.30 -2.09
CA THR A 18 -3.58 -2.15 -2.65
C THR A 18 -3.67 -1.00 -1.65
N GLY A 19 -3.89 -1.29 -0.37
CA GLY A 19 -3.89 -0.31 0.71
C GLY A 19 -2.55 0.41 0.83
N GLU A 20 -1.44 -0.33 0.90
CA GLU A 20 -0.09 0.24 0.98
C GLU A 20 0.24 1.11 -0.24
N TRP A 21 -0.13 0.63 -1.44
CA TRP A 21 0.08 1.38 -2.68
C TRP A 21 -0.67 2.72 -2.69
N ASN A 22 -1.94 2.73 -2.26
CA ASN A 22 -2.71 3.95 -2.15
C ASN A 22 -2.18 4.88 -1.06
N ALA A 23 -1.74 4.33 0.08
CA ALA A 23 -1.15 5.12 1.16
C ALA A 23 0.13 5.83 0.69
N MET A 24 1.02 5.12 -0.02
CA MET A 24 2.21 5.71 -0.62
C MET A 24 1.89 6.90 -1.54
N ALA A 25 0.85 6.77 -2.38
CA ALA A 25 0.41 7.83 -3.28
C ALA A 25 -0.23 9.01 -2.52
N CYS A 26 -1.09 8.75 -1.51
CA CYS A 26 -1.65 9.77 -0.63
C CYS A 26 -0.56 10.61 0.03
N TYR A 27 0.46 9.95 0.59
CA TYR A 27 1.55 10.66 1.28
C TYR A 27 2.42 11.45 0.31
N GLU A 28 2.61 10.98 -0.92
CA GLU A 28 3.28 11.76 -1.96
C GLU A 28 2.52 13.04 -2.32
N ILE A 29 1.19 12.97 -2.46
CA ILE A 29 0.33 14.14 -2.67
C ILE A 29 0.44 15.10 -1.47
N LEU A 30 0.36 14.60 -0.24
CA LEU A 30 0.48 15.41 0.98
C LEU A 30 1.85 16.09 1.09
N MET A 31 2.94 15.40 0.74
CA MET A 31 4.28 16.00 0.69
C MET A 31 4.38 17.15 -0.31
N ASN A 32 3.70 17.04 -1.45
CA ASN A 32 3.68 18.09 -2.47
C ASN A 32 2.82 19.29 -2.09
N GLN A 33 1.85 19.10 -1.18
CA GLN A 33 0.95 20.16 -0.69
C GLN A 33 1.47 20.87 0.55
N THR A 34 2.36 20.26 1.33
CA THR A 34 2.93 20.90 2.52
C THR A 34 4.12 21.80 2.17
N MET A 35 4.11 23.01 2.73
CA MET A 35 5.25 23.94 2.69
C MET A 35 6.15 23.81 3.93
N ASN A 36 5.76 22.97 4.91
CA ASN A 36 6.48 22.78 6.15
C ASN A 36 7.47 21.62 6.02
N GLU A 37 8.76 21.93 6.09
CA GLU A 37 9.83 20.94 5.94
C GLU A 37 9.78 19.82 6.99
N ARG A 38 9.38 20.14 8.24
CA ARG A 38 9.28 19.15 9.31
C ARG A 38 8.16 18.16 9.05
N GLU A 39 7.00 18.65 8.61
CA GLU A 39 5.88 17.80 8.22
C GLU A 39 6.24 16.97 7.00
N ARG A 40 6.91 17.57 6.00
CA ARG A 40 7.39 16.86 4.82
C ARG A 40 8.32 15.69 5.17
N GLN A 41 9.24 15.89 6.12
CA GLN A 41 10.14 14.84 6.61
C GLN A 41 9.37 13.72 7.31
N GLN A 42 8.42 14.07 8.18
CA GLN A 42 7.59 13.09 8.87
C GLN A 42 6.73 12.28 7.88
N ILE A 43 6.13 12.93 6.87
CA ILE A 43 5.36 12.23 5.84
C ILE A 43 6.26 11.33 4.99
N ALA A 44 7.50 11.75 4.71
CA ALA A 44 8.47 10.94 3.97
C ALA A 44 8.89 9.67 4.74
N GLU A 45 8.98 9.75 6.07
CA GLU A 45 9.20 8.60 6.94
C GLU A 45 8.03 7.62 6.87
N ILE A 46 6.79 8.12 7.03
CA ILE A 46 5.58 7.27 6.95
C ILE A 46 5.49 6.61 5.56
N ARG A 47 5.71 7.35 4.47
CA ARG A 47 5.70 6.79 3.11
C ARG A 47 6.74 5.68 2.91
N ARG A 48 7.89 5.78 3.59
CA ARG A 48 8.93 4.74 3.54
C ARG A 48 8.49 3.47 4.26
N ASP A 49 7.77 3.60 5.38
CA ASP A 49 7.22 2.47 6.10
C ASP A 49 6.18 1.72 5.24
N GLU A 50 5.30 2.44 4.56
CA GLU A 50 4.33 1.80 3.64
C GLU A 50 5.01 1.12 2.44
N MET A 51 6.12 1.67 1.96
CA MET A 51 6.92 1.00 0.92
C MET A 51 7.51 -0.33 1.42
N HIS A 52 7.95 -0.38 2.68
CA HIS A 52 8.41 -1.62 3.29
C HIS A 52 7.26 -2.62 3.47
N HIS A 53 6.10 -2.18 3.97
CA HIS A 53 4.90 -3.02 4.07
C HIS A 53 4.48 -3.58 2.71
N PHE A 54 4.45 -2.75 1.66
CA PHE A 54 4.15 -3.16 0.30
C PHE A 54 5.08 -4.28 -0.18
N GLN A 55 6.39 -4.15 0.05
CA GLN A 55 7.38 -5.16 -0.34
C GLN A 55 7.15 -6.48 0.41
N VAL A 56 6.89 -6.42 1.72
CA VAL A 56 6.63 -7.59 2.56
C VAL A 56 5.36 -8.32 2.08
N PHE A 57 4.24 -7.60 1.90
CA PHE A 57 3.00 -8.21 1.46
C PHE A 57 3.08 -8.76 0.02
N SER A 58 3.77 -8.05 -0.88
CA SER A 58 3.98 -8.50 -2.26
C SER A 58 4.84 -9.77 -2.30
N SER A 59 5.88 -9.83 -1.47
CA SER A 59 6.73 -11.02 -1.35
C SER A 59 5.92 -12.21 -0.81
N LEU A 60 5.14 -11.99 0.25
CA LEU A 60 4.29 -13.03 0.85
C LEU A 60 3.24 -13.54 -0.14
N TYR A 61 2.57 -12.63 -0.87
CA TYR A 61 1.61 -13.01 -1.91
C TYR A 61 2.26 -13.86 -3.01
N SER A 62 3.46 -13.47 -3.47
CA SER A 62 4.18 -14.22 -4.50
C SER A 62 4.63 -15.60 -4.01
N GLN A 63 5.07 -15.70 -2.75
CA GLN A 63 5.42 -16.99 -2.14
C GLN A 63 4.21 -17.92 -2.00
N LEU A 64 3.02 -17.39 -1.71
CA LEU A 64 1.80 -18.18 -1.51
C LEU A 64 1.11 -18.58 -2.83
N THR A 65 1.13 -17.71 -3.83
CA THR A 65 0.36 -17.90 -5.08
C THR A 65 1.21 -18.27 -6.28
N GLY A 66 2.52 -18.04 -6.22
CA GLY A 66 3.42 -18.12 -7.38
C GLY A 66 3.26 -16.98 -8.38
N GLU A 67 2.39 -16.00 -8.11
CA GLU A 67 2.07 -14.89 -9.00
C GLU A 67 2.50 -13.54 -8.41
N THR A 68 2.66 -12.52 -9.26
CA THR A 68 2.86 -11.14 -8.82
C THR A 68 1.55 -10.36 -8.95
N PHE A 69 1.18 -9.62 -7.91
CA PHE A 69 0.04 -8.71 -7.96
C PHE A 69 0.52 -7.28 -8.22
N ARG A 70 -0.09 -6.60 -9.19
CA ARG A 70 0.14 -5.17 -9.46
C ARG A 70 -1.12 -4.41 -9.06
N PRO A 71 -1.11 -3.66 -7.95
CA PRO A 71 -2.27 -2.85 -7.59
C PRO A 71 -2.44 -1.70 -8.58
N GLN A 72 -3.67 -1.21 -8.66
CA GLN A 72 -4.02 0.00 -9.37
C GLN A 72 -4.36 1.08 -8.34
N LEU A 73 -4.03 2.34 -8.65
CA LEU A 73 -4.47 3.46 -7.84
C LEU A 73 -6.00 3.50 -7.80
N THR A 74 -6.56 3.84 -6.65
CA THR A 74 -7.99 4.13 -6.60
C THR A 74 -8.31 5.38 -7.43
N PRO A 75 -9.47 5.42 -8.11
CA PRO A 75 -9.80 6.51 -9.05
C PRO A 75 -9.68 7.90 -8.45
N ASN A 76 -10.07 8.06 -7.18
CA ASN A 76 -9.99 9.32 -6.45
C ASN A 76 -8.56 9.85 -6.25
N LEU A 77 -7.55 8.96 -6.22
CA LEU A 77 -6.15 9.37 -6.09
C LEU A 77 -5.51 9.63 -7.44
N SER A 78 -5.93 8.91 -8.48
CA SER A 78 -5.42 9.08 -9.85
C SER A 78 -5.58 10.51 -10.37
N GLU A 79 -6.58 11.25 -9.91
CA GLU A 79 -6.80 12.66 -10.28
C GLU A 79 -5.70 13.61 -9.79
N TYR A 80 -4.91 13.19 -8.79
CA TYR A 80 -3.85 13.99 -8.17
C TYR A 80 -2.43 13.54 -8.57
N VAL A 81 -2.31 12.43 -9.29
CA VAL A 81 -1.05 11.88 -9.78
C VAL A 81 -1.06 11.97 -11.31
N SER A 82 -0.89 13.18 -11.85
CA SER A 82 -0.87 13.49 -13.30
C SER A 82 0.45 14.10 -13.73
#